data_AF-A0A3D0G6N5-F1
#
_entry.id   AF-A0A3D0G6N5-F1
#
_cell.length_a   1.000
_cell.length_b   1.000
_cell.length_c   1.000
_cell.angle_alpha   90.00
_cell.angle_beta   90.00
_cell.angle_gamma   90.00
#
_symmetry.space_group_name_H-M   'P 1'
#
loop_
_entity.id
_entity.type
_entity.pdbx_description
1 polymer ?
#
loop_
_entity_poly.entity_id
_entity_poly.type
_entity_poly.pdbx_seq_one_letter_code
_entity_poly.pdbx_strand_id
1 'polypeptide(L)' 'MELDFTFFAIAIPAVIFAGVSKGGFGSGAAFAATPLLALILEPGQAIGLMLPLLMLMDVTALKPYWKKWDGPAAGALIL' A
#
# COMPACT_ATOMS: atom_id res chain seq x y z
N MET A 1 4.40 18.30 -10.56
CA MET A 1 4.05 16.94 -11.00
C MET A 1 3.38 17.10 -12.34
N GLU A 2 4.11 16.87 -13.42
CA GLU A 2 3.53 16.82 -14.76
C GLU A 2 2.79 15.47 -14.88
N LEU A 3 1.50 15.49 -15.22
CA LEU A 3 0.69 14.28 -15.38
C LEU A 3 0.80 13.76 -16.81
N ASP A 4 1.97 13.23 -17.14
CA ASP A 4 2.29 12.71 -18.47
C ASP A 4 2.00 11.21 -18.61
N PHE A 5 2.13 10.68 -19.82
CA PHE A 5 1.91 9.27 -20.09
C PHE A 5 2.89 8.38 -19.30
N THR A 6 4.15 8.80 -19.17
CA THR A 6 5.21 8.09 -18.45
C THR A 6 4.86 7.91 -16.98
N PHE A 7 4.36 8.97 -16.34
CA PHE A 7 3.89 8.95 -14.96
C PHE A 7 2.82 7.87 -14.78
N PHE A 8 1.76 7.87 -15.59
CA PHE A 8 0.69 6.88 -15.44
C PHE A 8 1.17 5.46 -15.76
N ALA A 9 2.04 5.31 -16.77
CA ALA A 9 2.61 4.02 -17.16
C ALA A 9 3.42 3.36 -16.04
N ILE A 10 4.02 4.13 -15.13
CA ILE A 10 4.81 3.63 -14.00
C ILE A 10 3.99 3.60 -12.70
N ALA A 11 3.21 4.65 -12.45
CA ALA A 11 2.44 4.80 -11.23
C ALA A 11 1.33 3.76 -11.10
N ILE A 12 0.61 3.45 -12.19
CA ILE A 12 -0.47 2.47 -12.15
C ILE A 12 0.06 1.07 -11.79
N PRO A 13 1.08 0.51 -12.48
CA PRO A 13 1.67 -0.77 -12.06
C PRO A 13 2.23 -0.75 -10.64
N ALA A 14 2.91 0.32 -10.22
CA ALA A 14 3.47 0.43 -8.88
C ALA A 14 2.36 0.39 -7.80
N VAL A 15 1.26 1.12 -8.02
CA VAL A 15 0.12 1.15 -7.08
C VAL A 15 -0.61 -0.19 -7.06
N ILE A 16 -0.82 -0.84 -8.21
CA ILE A 16 -1.42 -2.19 -8.29
C ILE A 16 -0.54 -3.19 -7.54
N PHE A 17 0.78 -3.15 -7.77
CA PHE A 17 1.75 -4.00 -7.09
C PHE A 17 1.71 -3.79 -5.57
N ALA A 18 1.64 -2.55 -5.10
CA ALA A 18 1.46 -2.25 -3.68
C ALA A 18 0.15 -2.82 -3.13
N GLY A 19 -0.97 -2.65 -3.87
CA GLY A 19 -2.29 -3.13 -3.47
C GLY A 19 -2.32 -4.66 -3.31
N VAL A 20 -1.82 -5.40 -4.30
CA VAL A 20 -1.74 -6.87 -4.26
C VAL A 20 -0.83 -7.33 -3.12
N SER A 21 0.33 -6.68 -2.96
CA SER A 21 1.30 -7.03 -1.93
C SER A 21 0.75 -6.82 -0.52
N LYS A 22 0.08 -5.68 -0.29
CA LYS A 22 -0.49 -5.33 1.02
C LYS A 22 -1.74 -6.15 1.34
N GLY A 23 -2.56 -6.46 0.33
CA GLY A 23 -3.84 -7.17 0.49
C GLY A 23 -3.76 -8.69 0.54
N GLY A 24 -2.70 -9.33 0.02
CA GLY A 24 -2.65 -10.79 -0.12
C GLY A 24 -1.35 -11.51 0.25
N PHE A 25 -0.20 -10.82 0.31
CA PHE A 25 1.13 -11.49 0.38
C PHE A 25 2.00 -11.12 1.59
N GLY A 26 1.44 -10.43 2.59
CA GLY A 26 2.23 -9.86 3.67
C GLY A 26 2.87 -8.55 3.21
N SER A 27 2.71 -7.51 4.04
CA SER A 27 2.96 -6.11 3.71
C SER A 27 4.38 -5.75 3.24
N GLY A 28 5.35 -6.68 3.30
CA GLY A 28 6.76 -6.42 2.97
C GLY A 28 7.01 -5.96 1.54
N ALA A 29 6.32 -6.55 0.54
CA ALA A 29 6.51 -6.17 -0.85
C ALA A 29 5.85 -4.82 -1.21
N ALA A 30 4.81 -4.40 -0.46
CA ALA A 30 4.10 -3.15 -0.74
C ALA A 30 4.98 -1.90 -0.54
N PHE A 31 6.04 -2.00 0.26
CA PHE A 31 7.00 -0.93 0.49
C PHE A 31 7.81 -0.56 -0.77
N ALA A 32 7.98 -1.49 -1.71
CA ALA A 32 8.80 -1.25 -2.91
C ALA A 32 8.14 -0.32 -3.94
N ALA A 33 6.83 -0.07 -3.86
CA ALA A 33 6.15 0.84 -4.79
C ALA A 33 6.58 2.30 -4.65
N THR A 34 6.86 2.77 -3.43
CA THR A 34 7.34 4.14 -3.19
C THR A 34 8.73 4.42 -3.80
N PRO A 35 9.77 3.59 -3.57
CA PRO A 35 11.06 3.79 -4.22
C PRO A 35 11.00 3.59 -5.74
N LEU A 36 10.12 2.73 -6.26
CA LEU A 36 9.89 2.63 -7.71
C LEU A 36 9.33 3.94 -8.29
N LEU A 37 8.39 4.58 -7.60
CA LEU A 37 7.88 5.91 -7.96
C LEU A 37 8.94 7.01 -7.81
N ALA A 38 9.82 6.90 -6.83
CA ALA A 38 10.90 7.87 -6.62
C ALA A 38 12.00 7.82 -7.71
N LEU A 39 11.97 6.83 -8.62
CA LEU A 39 12.84 6.82 -9.81
C LEU A 39 12.42 7.87 -10.86
N ILE A 40 11.16 8.31 -10.83
CA ILE A 40 10.60 9.26 -11.80
C ILE A 40 9.99 10.51 -11.16
N LEU A 41 9.80 10.50 -9.84
CA LEU A 41 9.24 11.61 -9.06
C LEU A 41 10.22 12.00 -7.96
N GLU A 42 10.14 13.27 -7.54
CA GLU A 42 10.77 13.69 -6.30
C GLU A 42 10.27 12.82 -5.12
N PRO A 43 11.15 12.37 -4.21
CA PRO A 43 10.76 11.45 -3.13
C PRO A 43 9.57 11.94 -2.30
N GLY A 44 9.50 13.25 -2.04
CA GLY A 44 8.37 13.85 -1.33
C GLY A 44 7.03 13.71 -2.07
N GLN A 45 7.05 13.78 -3.41
CA GLN A 45 5.85 13.59 -4.24
C GLN A 45 5.44 12.12 -4.29
N ALA A 46 6.40 11.19 -4.41
CA ALA A 46 6.13 9.76 -4.38
C ALA A 46 5.49 9.33 -3.05
N ILE A 47 6.05 9.80 -1.92
CA ILE A 47 5.48 9.56 -0.58
C ILE A 47 4.10 10.21 -0.46
N GLY A 48 3.95 11.47 -0.89
CA GLY A 48 2.68 12.20 -0.83
C GLY A 48 1.56 11.52 -1.61
N LEU A 49 1.88 10.86 -2.72
CA LEU A 49 0.93 10.08 -3.52
C LEU A 49 0.63 8.71 -2.90
N MET A 50 1.66 8.01 -2.40
CA MET A 50 1.51 6.66 -1.86
C MET A 50 0.84 6.62 -0.50
N LEU A 51 1.07 7.59 0.40
CA LEU A 51 0.50 7.56 1.75
C LEU A 51 -1.04 7.46 1.76
N PRO A 52 -1.80 8.30 1.02
CA PRO A 52 -3.26 8.16 0.93
C PRO A 52 -3.71 6.84 0.34
N LEU A 53 -3.01 6.34 -0.68
CA LEU A 53 -3.33 5.06 -1.31
C LEU A 53 -3.11 3.89 -0.36
N LEU A 54 -2.01 3.92 0.40
CA LEU A 54 -1.71 2.91 1.42
C LEU A 54 -2.76 2.91 2.54
N MET A 55 -3.24 4.08 2.96
CA MET A 55 -4.34 4.20 3.92
C MET A 55 -5.65 3.63 3.35
N LEU A 56 -5.95 3.89 2.07
CA LEU A 56 -7.12 3.32 1.39
C LEU A 56 -7.04 1.77 1.33
N MET A 57 -5.85 1.23 1.06
CA MET A 57 -5.60 -0.21 1.10
C MET A 57 -5.87 -0.79 2.49
N ASP A 58 -5.46 -0.10 3.57
CA ASP A 58 -5.73 -0.55 4.95
C ASP A 58 -7.23 -0.60 5.26
N VAL A 59 -7.97 0.45 4.89
CA VAL A 59 -9.42 0.52 5.13
C VAL A 59 -10.16 -0.58 4.36
N THR A 60 -9.77 -0.82 3.11
CA THR A 60 -10.40 -1.85 2.28
C THR A 60 -10.05 -3.27 2.72
N ALA A 61 -8.82 -3.51 3.18
CA ALA A 61 -8.37 -4.78 3.73
C ALA A 61 -9.08 -5.16 5.04
N LEU A 62 -9.56 -4.17 5.82
CA LEU A 62 -10.24 -4.42 7.08
C LEU A 62 -11.67 -4.97 6.90
N LYS A 63 -12.35 -4.60 5.80
CA LYS A 63 -13.75 -4.92 5.54
C LYS A 63 -14.11 -6.42 5.66
N PRO A 64 -13.33 -7.39 5.13
CA PRO A 64 -13.64 -8.81 5.22
C PRO A 64 -13.46 -9.42 6.63
N TYR A 65 -12.64 -8.79 7.47
CA TYR A 65 -12.28 -9.25 8.82
C TYR A 65 -13.00 -8.47 9.93
N TRP A 66 -13.69 -7.38 9.59
CA TRP A 66 -14.45 -6.58 10.53
C TRP A 66 -15.43 -7.46 11.32
N LYS A 67 -15.42 -7.34 12.65
CA LYS A 67 -16.25 -8.14 13.57
C LYS A 67 -15.90 -9.63 13.68
N LYS A 68 -14.78 -10.10 13.13
CA LYS A 68 -14.27 -11.47 13.31
C LYS A 68 -13.07 -11.51 14.27
N TRP A 69 -13.31 -11.12 15.52
CA TRP A 69 -12.26 -10.96 16.54
C TRP A 69 -12.03 -12.29 17.26
N ASP A 70 -10.78 -12.68 17.45
CA ASP A 70 -10.38 -13.84 18.25
C ASP A 70 -9.58 -13.36 19.47
N GLY A 71 -10.26 -13.31 20.63
CA GLY A 71 -9.68 -12.82 21.88
C GLY A 71 -8.51 -13.67 22.39
N PRO A 72 -8.61 -15.01 22.44
CA PRO A 72 -7.49 -15.88 22.77
C PRO A 72 -6.26 -15.67 21.87
N ALA A 73 -6.46 -15.61 20.55
CA ALA A 73 -5.35 -15.39 19.61
C ALA A 73 -4.75 -13.98 19.77
N ALA A 74 -5.58 -12.95 19.98
CA ALA A 74 -5.10 -11.60 20.27
C ALA A 74 -4.27 -11.55 21.55
N GLY A 75 -4.69 -12.23 22.61
CA GLY A 75 -3.94 -12.33 23.87
C GLY A 75 -2.58 -13.00 23.69
N ALA A 76 -2.50 -14.05 22.86
CA ALA A 76 -1.26 -14.75 22.57
C ALA A 76 -0.27 -13.97 21.69
N LEU A 77 -0.74 -13.00 20.90
CA LEU A 77 0.12 -12.13 20.07
C LEU A 77 0.57 -10.85 20.77
N ILE A 78 -0.16 -10.41 21.80
CA ILE A 78 0.13 -9.19 22.56
C ILE A 78 1.13 -9.44 23.70
N LEU A 79 1.11 -10.65 24.29
CA LEU A 79 2.03 -11.09 25.36
C LEU A 79 3.33 -11.66 24.80
#